data_AF-A0A9J6H3G0-F1
#
_entry.id   AF-A0A9J6H3G0-F1
#
_cell.length_a   1.000
_cell.length_b   1.000
_cell.length_c   1.000
_cell.angle_alpha   90.00
_cell.angle_beta   90.00
_cell.angle_gamma   90.00
#
_symmetry.space_group_name_H-M   'P 1'
#
loop_
_entity.id
_entity.type
_entity.pdbx_description
1 polymer ?
#
loop_
_entity_poly.entity_id
_entity_poly.type
_entity_poly.pdbx_seq_one_letter_code
_entity_poly.pdbx_strand_id
1 'polypeptide(L)'
;MEFEDVIEELGGFGKFQKFLLWFFLLPAHILFPFFSMNLIFLLSEPDYQCVVPALDTLGMNASVVEQARRLVISDDECSMFTLLPFNATALPGGNASDGVTWDLSQLVNRSAAMQPCERFRYDDLHYDETVPTKVIHSASSFQNA
;
A
#
# COMPACT_ATOMS: atom_id res chain seq x y z
N MET A 1 0.19 -2.65 60.40
CA MET A 1 0.21 -3.80 59.46
C MET A 1 0.28 -3.21 58.08
N GLU A 2 1.48 -3.23 57.51
CA GLU A 2 1.64 -2.94 56.08
C GLU A 2 1.21 -4.16 55.28
N PHE A 3 0.79 -3.93 54.04
CA PHE A 3 0.17 -4.95 53.19
C PHE A 3 1.11 -6.16 52.94
N GLU A 4 2.42 -5.96 53.07
CA GLU A 4 3.43 -7.01 52.91
C GLU A 4 3.42 -8.04 54.06
N ASP A 5 3.18 -7.61 55.31
CA ASP A 5 3.11 -8.51 56.47
C ASP A 5 1.96 -9.53 56.32
N VAL A 6 0.83 -9.09 55.77
CA VAL A 6 -0.35 -9.95 55.53
C VAL A 6 -0.08 -10.99 54.43
N ILE A 7 0.75 -10.65 53.45
CA ILE A 7 1.13 -11.57 52.36
C ILE A 7 2.11 -12.64 52.86
N GLU A 8 2.98 -12.29 53.80
CA GLU A 8 3.90 -13.24 54.44
C GLU A 8 3.15 -14.21 55.36
N GLU A 9 2.13 -13.72 56.09
CA GLU A 9 1.30 -14.52 57.01
C GLU A 9 0.34 -15.49 56.28
N LEU A 10 -0.09 -15.15 55.05
CA LEU A 10 -0.88 -16.04 54.18
C LEU A 10 -0.05 -17.08 53.40
N GLY A 11 1.29 -17.03 53.53
CA GLY A 11 2.18 -18.06 52.99
C GLY A 11 2.85 -17.73 51.65
N GLY A 12 3.25 -16.47 51.41
CA GLY A 12 4.16 -16.07 50.33
C GLY A 12 3.90 -16.66 48.93
N PHE A 13 4.92 -16.71 48.06
CA PHE A 13 4.85 -17.33 46.73
C PHE A 13 4.75 -18.87 46.85
N GLY A 14 3.55 -19.35 47.18
CA GLY A 14 3.25 -20.77 47.37
C GLY A 14 3.51 -21.59 46.10
N LYS A 15 3.68 -22.91 46.27
CA LYS A 15 3.90 -23.87 45.15
C LYS A 15 2.80 -23.75 44.06
N PHE A 16 1.57 -23.46 44.48
CA PHE A 16 0.44 -23.26 43.58
C PHE A 16 0.58 -21.99 42.72
N GLN A 17 1.03 -20.89 43.32
CA GLN A 17 1.27 -19.63 42.59
C GLN A 17 2.44 -19.77 41.60
N LYS A 18 3.50 -20.50 41.97
CA LYS A 18 4.59 -20.84 41.04
C LYS A 18 4.12 -21.73 39.90
N PHE A 19 3.26 -22.72 40.18
CA PHE A 19 2.67 -23.57 39.15
C PHE A 19 1.80 -22.77 38.18
N LEU A 20 0.93 -21.90 38.69
CA LEU A 20 0.08 -21.04 37.85
C LEU A 20 0.93 -20.09 36.99
N LEU A 21 1.99 -19.51 37.55
CA LEU A 21 2.87 -18.62 36.80
C LEU A 21 3.59 -19.36 35.66
N TRP A 22 4.13 -20.55 35.94
CA TRP A 22 4.93 -21.31 34.98
C TRP A 22 4.11 -22.07 33.94
N PHE A 23 3.01 -22.70 34.36
CA PHE A 23 2.23 -23.59 33.49
C PHE A 23 1.02 -22.91 32.86
N PHE A 24 0.60 -21.74 33.34
CA PHE A 24 -0.53 -21.01 32.77
C PHE A 24 -0.12 -19.64 32.23
N LEU A 25 0.49 -18.79 33.06
CA LEU A 25 0.79 -17.41 32.66
C LEU A 25 1.88 -17.34 31.57
N LEU A 26 2.97 -18.09 31.75
CA LEU A 26 4.08 -18.17 30.78
C LEU A 26 3.64 -18.66 29.39
N PRO A 27 2.98 -19.83 29.26
CA PRO A 27 2.54 -20.30 27.94
C PRO A 27 1.48 -19.38 27.33
N ALA A 28 0.58 -18.78 28.12
CA ALA A 28 -0.38 -17.81 27.60
C ALA A 28 0.33 -16.57 27.03
N HIS A 29 1.34 -16.04 27.71
CA HIS A 29 2.14 -14.90 27.25
C HIS A 29 3.04 -15.22 26.05
N ILE A 30 3.44 -16.47 25.84
CA ILE A 30 4.24 -16.86 24.67
C ILE A 30 3.34 -17.12 23.46
N LEU A 31 2.23 -17.84 23.65
CA LEU A 31 1.36 -18.22 22.54
C LEU A 31 0.61 -17.02 21.97
N PHE A 32 0.15 -16.09 22.82
CA PHE A 32 -0.60 -14.92 22.36
C PHE A 32 0.14 -14.06 21.32
N PRO A 33 1.38 -13.59 21.54
CA PRO A 33 2.13 -12.87 20.52
C PRO A 33 2.47 -13.77 19.33
N PHE A 34 2.70 -15.08 19.51
CA PHE A 34 2.97 -15.97 18.39
C PHE A 34 1.82 -15.99 17.37
N PHE A 35 0.57 -15.96 17.85
CA PHE A 35 -0.59 -15.85 16.98
C PHE A 35 -0.81 -14.41 16.47
N SER A 36 -0.63 -13.40 17.34
CA SER A 36 -0.89 -12.00 16.98
C SER A 36 0.17 -11.39 16.03
N MET A 37 1.41 -11.87 16.04
CA MET A 37 2.48 -11.29 15.23
C MET A 37 2.23 -11.46 13.73
N ASN A 38 1.59 -12.56 13.32
CA ASN A 38 1.18 -12.75 11.93
C ASN A 38 0.18 -11.67 11.47
N LEU A 39 -0.69 -11.21 12.38
CA LEU A 39 -1.66 -10.17 12.07
C LEU A 39 -1.00 -8.82 11.82
N ILE A 40 0.09 -8.51 12.53
CA ILE A 40 0.83 -7.23 12.34
C ILE A 40 1.37 -7.14 10.91
N PHE A 41 1.88 -8.23 10.34
CA PHE A 41 2.35 -8.27 8.95
C PHE A 41 1.21 -8.20 7.92
N LEU A 42 0.00 -8.63 8.29
CA LEU A 42 -1.19 -8.51 7.44
C LEU A 42 -1.80 -7.09 7.47
N LEU A 43 -1.61 -6.36 8.58
CA LEU A 43 -2.10 -4.99 8.74
C LEU A 43 -1.16 -3.94 8.15
N SER A 44 0.11 -4.29 7.92
CA SER A 44 1.05 -3.41 7.23
C SER A 44 0.79 -3.46 5.72
N GLU A 45 -0.09 -2.58 5.25
CA GLU A 45 -0.28 -2.34 3.81
C GLU A 45 0.81 -1.36 3.33
N PRO A 46 1.66 -1.75 2.36
CA PRO A 46 2.61 -0.83 1.76
C PRO A 46 1.87 0.19 0.89
N ASP A 47 2.40 1.41 0.80
CA ASP A 47 1.89 2.41 -0.13
C ASP A 47 1.96 1.85 -1.56
N TYR A 48 0.84 1.91 -2.27
CA TYR A 48 0.70 1.42 -3.63
C TYR A 48 0.28 2.55 -4.57
N GLN A 49 0.83 2.49 -5.77
CA GLN A 49 0.62 3.46 -6.82
C GLN A 49 0.00 2.79 -8.05
N CYS A 50 -1.15 3.28 -8.51
CA CYS A 50 -1.73 2.81 -9.76
C CYS A 50 -0.85 3.23 -10.97
N VAL A 51 -0.47 2.25 -11.79
CA VAL A 51 0.37 2.43 -12.99
C VAL A 51 -0.53 2.50 -14.22
N VAL A 52 -0.56 3.68 -14.84
CA VAL A 52 -1.34 3.92 -16.06
C VAL A 52 -0.39 4.02 -17.26
N PRO A 53 -0.23 2.95 -18.06
CA PRO A 53 0.80 2.89 -19.10
C PRO A 53 0.62 3.98 -20.16
N ALA A 54 -0.61 4.42 -20.40
CA ALA A 54 -0.91 5.48 -21.33
C ALA A 54 -0.35 6.85 -20.89
N LEU A 55 -0.19 7.11 -19.58
CA LEU A 55 0.49 8.33 -19.10
C LEU A 55 2.00 8.25 -19.32
N ASP A 56 2.60 7.09 -19.08
CA ASP A 56 4.04 6.87 -19.27
C ASP A 56 4.46 7.01 -20.75
N THR A 57 3.60 6.58 -21.68
CA THR A 57 3.86 6.68 -23.12
C THR A 57 3.83 8.11 -23.68
N LEU A 58 3.28 9.09 -22.94
CA LEU A 58 3.17 10.47 -23.44
C LEU A 58 4.51 11.21 -23.48
N GLY A 59 5.59 10.68 -22.90
CA GLY A 59 6.93 11.25 -22.99
C GLY A 59 7.04 12.70 -22.52
N MET A 60 6.15 13.13 -21.62
CA MET A 60 6.07 14.49 -21.09
C MET A 60 7.05 14.72 -19.94
N ASN A 61 7.28 15.98 -19.56
CA ASN A 61 8.04 16.33 -18.36
C ASN A 61 7.38 15.77 -17.10
N ALA A 62 8.18 15.33 -16.14
CA ALA A 62 7.71 14.70 -14.89
C ALA A 62 6.66 15.55 -14.14
N SER A 63 6.80 16.87 -14.12
CA SER A 63 5.85 17.77 -13.47
C SER A 63 4.45 17.76 -14.08
N VAL A 64 4.34 17.51 -15.39
CA VAL A 64 3.05 17.49 -16.09
C VAL A 64 2.38 16.13 -15.92
N VAL A 65 3.17 15.07 -15.87
CA VAL A 65 2.68 13.70 -15.59
C VAL A 65 2.04 13.64 -14.20
N GLU A 66 2.67 14.23 -13.18
CA GLU A 66 2.10 14.29 -11.82
C GLU A 66 0.77 15.05 -11.75
N GLN A 67 0.65 16.15 -12.52
CA GLN A 67 -0.62 16.88 -12.60
C GLN A 67 -1.71 16.07 -13.30
N ALA A 68 -1.36 15.34 -14.36
CA ALA A 68 -2.28 14.45 -15.04
C ALA A 68 -2.72 13.29 -14.12
N ARG A 69 -1.78 12.74 -13.35
CA ARG A 69 -2.01 11.63 -12.41
C ARG A 69 -3.11 11.97 -11.41
N ARG A 70 -3.04 13.16 -10.80
CA ARG A 70 -4.07 13.65 -9.84
C ARG A 70 -5.46 13.82 -10.45
N LEU A 71 -5.59 13.95 -11.76
CA LEU A 71 -6.88 14.09 -12.45
C LEU A 71 -7.47 12.75 -12.88
N VAL A 72 -6.61 11.76 -13.14
CA VAL A 72 -6.97 10.44 -13.69
C VAL A 72 -7.24 9.44 -12.58
N ILE A 73 -6.49 9.50 -11.48
CA ILE A 73 -6.49 8.52 -10.40
C ILE A 73 -7.26 9.07 -9.20
N SER A 74 -8.02 8.21 -8.53
CA SER A 74 -8.70 8.54 -7.27
C SER A 74 -7.71 8.74 -6.12
N ASP A 75 -8.10 9.47 -5.08
CA ASP A 75 -7.28 9.64 -3.87
C ASP A 75 -6.93 8.30 -3.20
N ASP A 76 -7.81 7.31 -3.29
CA ASP A 76 -7.59 5.95 -2.76
C ASP A 76 -6.72 5.06 -3.66
N GLU A 77 -6.19 5.57 -4.79
CA GLU A 77 -5.30 4.87 -5.73
C GLU A 77 -5.90 3.59 -6.39
N CYS A 78 -7.09 3.15 -5.97
CA CYS A 78 -7.74 1.90 -6.40
C CYS A 78 -8.47 1.99 -7.74
N SER A 79 -8.86 3.20 -8.13
CA SER A 79 -9.69 3.43 -9.30
C SER A 79 -9.16 4.57 -10.16
N MET A 80 -9.34 4.41 -11.46
CA MET A 80 -8.91 5.37 -12.47
C MET A 80 -10.02 5.66 -13.46
N PHE A 81 -9.97 6.83 -14.08
CA PHE A 81 -10.81 7.13 -15.22
C PHE A 81 -10.26 6.49 -16.50
N THR A 82 -11.17 6.05 -17.37
CA THR A 82 -10.80 5.67 -18.74
C THR A 82 -10.28 6.90 -19.47
N LEU A 83 -9.07 6.76 -20.03
CA LEU A 83 -8.48 7.80 -20.84
C LEU A 83 -9.13 7.82 -22.21
N LEU A 84 -9.42 9.02 -22.72
CA LEU A 84 -9.86 9.17 -24.09
C LEU A 84 -8.67 8.94 -25.03
N PRO A 85 -8.87 8.33 -26.21
CA PRO A 85 -7.82 8.21 -27.21
C PRO A 85 -7.46 9.61 -27.71
N PHE A 86 -6.43 10.19 -27.10
CA PHE A 86 -5.90 11.48 -27.49
C PHE A 86 -4.97 11.26 -28.68
N ASN A 87 -5.31 11.83 -29.84
CA ASN A 87 -4.43 11.79 -30.99
C ASN A 87 -3.29 12.77 -30.73
N ALA A 88 -2.06 12.29 -30.51
CA ALA A 88 -0.89 13.12 -30.20
C ALA A 88 -0.61 14.20 -31.28
N THR A 89 -1.19 14.05 -32.46
CA THR A 89 -1.13 15.03 -33.57
C THR A 89 -2.05 16.25 -33.40
N ALA A 90 -2.99 16.21 -32.46
CA ALA A 90 -3.84 17.35 -32.08
C ALA A 90 -3.23 18.19 -30.93
N LEU A 91 -2.04 17.81 -30.46
CA LEU A 91 -1.24 18.69 -29.62
C LEU A 91 -0.74 19.84 -30.50
N PRO A 92 -0.92 21.11 -30.10
CA PRO A 92 -0.09 22.16 -30.66
C PRO A 92 1.35 21.78 -30.33
N GLY A 93 2.06 21.23 -31.31
CA GLY A 93 3.51 21.09 -31.29
C GLY A 93 4.12 22.48 -31.28
N GLY A 94 4.09 23.14 -30.13
CA GLY A 94 4.84 24.35 -29.87
C GLY A 94 6.26 23.96 -29.53
N ASN A 95 7.22 24.50 -30.28
CA ASN A 95 8.63 24.43 -29.91
C ASN A 95 8.80 24.90 -28.45
N ALA A 96 9.72 24.25 -27.74
CA ALA A 96 9.91 24.24 -26.29
C ALA A 96 10.27 25.59 -25.59
N SER A 97 9.80 26.73 -26.09
CA SER A 97 10.18 28.06 -25.60
C SER A 97 9.07 28.90 -25.01
N ASP A 98 7.80 28.53 -25.13
CA ASP A 98 6.70 29.31 -24.53
C ASP A 98 5.92 28.47 -23.53
N GLY A 99 5.67 29.05 -22.35
CA GLY A 99 4.98 28.41 -21.23
C GLY A 99 3.55 27.98 -21.59
N VAL A 100 3.42 26.79 -22.17
CA VAL A 100 2.13 26.18 -22.50
C VAL A 100 1.48 25.65 -21.22
N THR A 101 0.28 26.13 -20.94
CA THR A 101 -0.65 25.52 -19.99
C THR A 101 -1.33 24.32 -20.64
N TRP A 102 -1.00 23.11 -20.18
CA TRP A 102 -1.62 21.87 -20.64
C TRP A 102 -3.03 21.75 -20.09
N ASP A 103 -4.05 21.75 -20.95
CA ASP A 103 -5.43 21.46 -20.53
C ASP A 103 -5.65 19.94 -20.44
N LEU A 104 -5.20 19.36 -19.32
CA LEU A 104 -5.27 17.93 -19.01
C LEU A 104 -6.71 17.44 -18.73
N SER A 105 -7.68 18.36 -18.61
CA SER A 105 -9.07 18.02 -18.31
C SER A 105 -9.72 17.19 -19.43
N GLN A 106 -9.22 17.32 -20.65
CA GLN A 106 -9.70 16.62 -21.85
C GLN A 106 -9.18 15.18 -21.95
N LEU A 107 -8.17 14.81 -21.17
CA LEU A 107 -7.59 13.46 -21.17
C LEU A 107 -8.54 12.45 -20.49
N VAL A 108 -9.40 12.95 -19.60
CA VAL A 108 -10.22 12.16 -18.69
C VAL A 108 -11.65 12.09 -19.20
N ASN A 109 -12.17 10.88 -19.40
CA ASN A 109 -13.60 10.71 -19.64
C ASN A 109 -14.40 10.84 -18.34
N ARG A 110 -14.75 12.07 -17.94
CA ARG A 110 -15.54 12.33 -16.73
C ARG A 110 -16.98 11.79 -16.79
N SER A 111 -17.46 11.44 -17.98
CA SER A 111 -18.79 10.85 -18.16
C SER A 111 -18.81 9.33 -17.99
N ALA A 112 -17.63 8.69 -18.02
CA ALA A 112 -17.48 7.27 -17.75
C ALA A 112 -17.42 7.00 -16.25
N ALA A 113 -17.93 5.83 -15.84
CA ALA A 113 -17.70 5.31 -14.50
C ALA A 113 -16.21 5.02 -14.30
N MET A 114 -15.70 5.26 -13.09
CA MET A 114 -14.34 4.86 -12.70
C MET A 114 -14.16 3.34 -12.84
N GLN A 115 -13.03 2.94 -13.38
CA GLN A 115 -12.64 1.53 -13.56
C GLN A 115 -11.59 1.15 -12.50
N PRO A 116 -11.59 -0.08 -11.98
CA PRO A 116 -10.52 -0.54 -11.10
C PRO A 116 -9.17 -0.52 -11.81
N CYS A 117 -8.11 -0.16 -11.08
CA CYS A 117 -6.76 -0.20 -11.62
C CYS A 117 -6.28 -1.65 -11.80
N GLU A 118 -5.66 -1.94 -12.95
CA GLU A 118 -5.17 -3.29 -13.28
C GLU A 118 -3.73 -3.54 -12.83
N ARG A 119 -2.92 -2.48 -12.68
CA ARG A 119 -1.48 -2.58 -12.38
C ARG A 119 -1.10 -1.63 -11.26
N PHE A 120 -0.40 -2.16 -10.26
CA PHE A 120 0.08 -1.41 -9.11
C PHE A 120 1.60 -1.50 -9.00
N ARG A 121 2.22 -0.40 -8.61
CA ARG A 121 3.63 -0.31 -8.18
C ARG A 121 3.63 -0.07 -6.68
N TYR A 122 4.31 -0.90 -5.93
CA TYR A 122 4.44 -0.77 -4.48
C TYR A 122 5.73 -0.02 -4.14
N ASP A 123 5.76 0.63 -2.98
CA ASP A 123 6.98 1.24 -2.45
C ASP A 123 7.88 0.19 -1.78
N ASP A 124 9.19 0.27 -2.05
CA ASP A 124 10.20 -0.71 -1.62
C ASP A 124 10.94 -0.25 -0.34
N LEU A 125 10.44 0.78 0.37
CA LEU A 125 11.10 1.37 1.55
C LEU A 125 11.46 0.37 2.66
N HIS A 126 10.62 -0.64 2.89
CA HIS A 126 10.76 -1.58 4.01
C HIS A 126 11.02 -3.02 3.56
N TYR A 127 10.66 -3.37 2.33
CA TYR A 127 10.75 -4.72 1.79
C TYR A 127 11.14 -4.63 0.32
N ASP A 128 12.24 -5.28 -0.06
CA ASP A 128 12.65 -5.36 -1.48
C ASP A 128 11.64 -6.16 -2.31
N GLU A 129 11.10 -7.25 -1.73
CA GLU A 129 10.09 -8.09 -2.37
C GLU A 129 9.19 -8.74 -1.30
N THR A 130 7.89 -8.82 -1.57
CA THR A 130 6.93 -9.60 -0.78
C THR A 130 6.42 -10.78 -1.61
N VAL A 131 5.93 -11.84 -0.96
CA VAL A 131 5.32 -12.99 -1.66
C VAL A 131 4.28 -12.56 -2.70
N PRO A 132 3.38 -11.59 -2.44
CA PRO A 132 2.46 -11.10 -3.47
C PRO A 132 3.14 -10.32 -4.61
N THR A 133 4.20 -9.54 -4.36
CA THR A 133 4.88 -8.81 -5.45
C THR A 133 5.60 -9.74 -6.43
N LYS A 134 6.19 -10.84 -5.95
CA LYS A 134 6.77 -11.88 -6.83
C LYS A 134 5.76 -12.51 -7.77
N VAL A 135 4.57 -12.83 -7.27
CA VAL A 135 3.53 -13.51 -8.07
C VAL A 135 3.00 -12.56 -9.16
N ILE A 136 2.85 -11.28 -8.85
CA ILE A 136 2.39 -10.26 -9.81
C ILE A 136 3.47 -9.96 -10.86
N HIS A 137 4.75 -9.84 -10.47
CA HIS A 137 5.86 -9.70 -11.43
C HIS A 137 5.97 -10.91 -12.36
N SER A 138 5.82 -12.13 -11.84
CA SER A 138 5.81 -13.38 -12.62
C SER A 138 4.64 -13.44 -13.62
N ALA A 139 3.47 -12.91 -13.28
CA ALA A 139 2.31 -12.89 -14.17
C ALA A 139 2.49 -11.86 -15.30
N SER A 140 3.09 -10.70 -15.02
CA SER A 140 3.40 -9.69 -16.04
C SER A 140 4.48 -10.13 -17.03
N SER A 141 5.42 -10.98 -16.60
CA SER A 141 6.44 -11.57 -17.48
C SER A 141 5.87 -12.65 -18.42
N PHE A 142 4.72 -13.25 -18.10
CA PHE A 142 4.08 -14.27 -18.94
C PHE A 142 3.21 -13.69 -20.07
N GLN A 143 2.91 -12.39 -20.05
CA GLN A 143 2.16 -11.72 -21.12
C GLN A 143 3.05 -11.19 -22.26
N ASN A 144 4.37 -11.28 -22.13
CA ASN A 144 5.35 -10.86 -23.13
C ASN A 144 6.17 -12.05 -23.71
N ALA A 145 5.58 -13.25 -23.76
CA ALA A 145 6.14 -14.42 -24.45
C ALA A 145 5.16 -14.96 -25.49
#